data_AF-A0A426DRG5-F1
#
_entry.id   AF-A0A426DRG5-F1
#
_cell.length_a   1.000
_cell.length_b   1.000
_cell.length_c   1.000
_cell.angle_alpha   90.00
_cell.angle_beta   90.00
_cell.angle_gamma   90.00
#
_symmetry.space_group_name_H-M   'P 1'
#
loop_
_entity.id
_entity.type
_entity.pdbx_description
1 polymer ?
#
loop_
_entity_poly.entity_id
_entity_poly.type
_entity_poly.pdbx_seq_one_letter_code
_entity_poly.pdbx_strand_id
1 'polypeptide(L)'
;MLLILLTGISGWMDSAAKDEDLVQGRNKSISRIRREPDQTIDVLVMGDSLSYSSVAPLILWKDHGITSYVCGQPGQKIQETYYLLKTALEKQSPKLLILETNVLFRGQGKLDGLEESVAEAGNYHFPIFRFHDIWKALLMEKLYKGESYKGFEIRDGVQSYEEEDYMKESAEKKEMGENVEGYMERIVELCREKNVEILLLSTPSPKNYNYRKHNALVEYAQKNNLSYMNMNMAVKEIGIDWKADSLDKGDHLNLSGACKVTAYLGEYLDKSEWKLPDRRGDAALSAWEKEAEEFEQKVAEKLKVMRGK
;
A
#
# COMPACT_ATOMS: atom_id res chain seq x y z
N MET A 1 -6.73 32.90 -19.31
CA MET A 1 -7.37 33.34 -18.04
C MET A 1 -7.77 32.14 -17.17
N LEU A 2 -8.57 31.19 -17.65
CA LEU A 2 -8.98 30.00 -16.88
C LEU A 2 -7.79 29.13 -16.40
N LEU A 3 -6.81 28.86 -17.26
CA LEU A 3 -5.63 28.05 -16.90
C LEU A 3 -4.77 28.68 -15.80
N ILE A 4 -4.62 30.02 -15.82
CA ILE A 4 -3.87 30.77 -14.79
C ILE A 4 -4.62 30.73 -13.46
N LEU A 5 -5.95 30.82 -13.49
CA LEU A 5 -6.78 30.72 -12.31
C LEU A 5 -6.76 29.29 -11.72
N LEU A 6 -6.86 28.27 -12.57
CA LEU A 6 -6.77 26.86 -12.16
C LEU A 6 -5.41 26.53 -11.54
N THR A 7 -4.31 27.03 -12.11
CA THR A 7 -2.95 26.82 -11.58
C THR A 7 -2.75 27.54 -10.24
N GLY A 8 -3.20 28.79 -10.12
CA GLY A 8 -3.13 29.54 -8.86
C GLY A 8 -3.90 28.87 -7.72
N ILE A 9 -5.15 28.47 -7.96
CA ILE A 9 -5.97 27.77 -6.95
C ILE A 9 -5.41 26.37 -6.67
N SER A 10 -4.90 25.67 -7.68
CA SER A 10 -4.26 24.37 -7.47
C SER A 10 -3.02 24.47 -6.59
N GLY A 11 -2.21 25.53 -6.72
CA GLY A 11 -1.05 25.75 -5.85
C GLY A 11 -1.43 26.01 -4.39
N TRP A 12 -2.50 26.78 -4.17
CA TRP A 12 -3.05 26.96 -2.83
C TRP A 12 -3.58 25.65 -2.25
N MET A 13 -4.33 24.88 -3.04
CA MET A 13 -4.91 23.60 -2.63
C MET A 13 -3.83 22.58 -2.27
N ASP A 14 -2.77 22.52 -3.08
CA ASP A 14 -1.61 21.67 -2.83
C ASP A 14 -0.91 22.04 -1.52
N SER A 15 -0.81 23.34 -1.23
CA SER A 15 -0.26 23.81 0.05
C SER A 15 -1.17 23.44 1.23
N ALA A 16 -2.49 23.58 1.10
CA ALA A 16 -3.44 23.22 2.14
C ALA A 16 -3.46 21.70 2.40
N ALA A 17 -3.33 20.88 1.35
CA ALA A 17 -3.30 19.42 1.45
C ALA A 17 -2.09 18.86 2.20
N LYS A 18 -1.10 19.70 2.58
CA LYS A 18 -0.01 19.31 3.48
C LYS A 18 -0.49 19.09 4.92
N ASP A 19 -1.61 19.68 5.30
CA ASP A 19 -2.29 19.36 6.55
C ASP A 19 -3.23 18.16 6.31
N GLU A 20 -2.89 17.00 6.88
CA GLU A 20 -3.67 15.78 6.66
C GLU A 20 -5.07 15.85 7.27
N ASP A 21 -5.27 16.66 8.31
CA ASP A 21 -6.56 16.77 9.00
C ASP A 21 -7.57 17.52 8.13
N LEU A 22 -7.11 18.27 7.13
CA LEU A 22 -7.97 18.87 6.11
C LEU A 22 -8.35 17.88 4.99
N VAL A 23 -7.65 16.75 4.90
CA VAL A 23 -7.78 15.80 3.78
C VAL A 23 -8.66 14.62 4.16
N GLN A 24 -9.72 14.43 3.40
CA GLN A 24 -10.68 13.36 3.63
C GLN A 24 -10.28 12.05 2.95
N GLY A 25 -10.57 10.94 3.63
CA GLY A 25 -10.70 9.61 3.01
C GLY A 25 -9.44 9.13 2.32
N ARG A 26 -9.59 8.65 1.08
CA ARG A 26 -8.53 7.96 0.33
C ARG A 26 -7.30 8.84 0.03
N ASN A 27 -7.45 10.16 -0.05
CA ASN A 27 -6.35 11.07 -0.41
C ASN A 27 -5.31 11.26 0.71
N LYS A 28 -5.58 10.76 1.92
CA LYS A 28 -4.65 10.89 3.05
C LYS A 28 -3.29 10.25 2.79
N SER A 29 -3.22 9.14 2.05
CA SER A 29 -1.95 8.49 1.74
C SER A 29 -0.99 9.43 0.99
N ILE A 30 -1.52 10.22 0.05
CA ILE A 30 -0.77 11.23 -0.72
C ILE A 30 -0.23 12.32 0.20
N SER A 31 -1.07 12.85 1.09
CA SER A 31 -0.66 13.90 2.03
C SER A 31 0.38 13.40 3.03
N ARG A 32 0.18 12.21 3.58
CA ARG A 32 1.05 11.65 4.62
C ARG A 32 2.45 11.33 4.12
N ILE A 33 2.59 10.70 2.94
CA ILE A 33 3.93 10.41 2.39
C ILE A 33 4.73 11.69 2.08
N ARG A 34 4.05 12.78 1.70
CA ARG A 34 4.71 14.08 1.45
C ARG A 34 5.20 14.78 2.71
N ARG A 35 4.65 14.41 3.87
CA ARG A 35 5.03 14.93 5.20
C ARG A 35 6.19 14.18 5.82
N GLU A 36 6.46 12.95 5.39
CA GLU A 36 7.67 12.25 5.83
C GLU A 36 8.90 13.09 5.47
N PRO A 37 9.92 13.15 6.35
CA PRO A 37 11.14 13.86 6.04
C PRO A 37 11.79 13.30 4.77
N ASP A 38 12.42 14.18 4.00
CA ASP A 38 12.99 13.82 2.70
C ASP A 38 14.06 12.72 2.87
N GLN A 39 14.05 11.75 1.96
CA GLN A 39 15.04 10.66 1.89
C GLN A 39 15.11 9.77 3.15
N THR A 40 13.97 9.49 3.78
CA THR A 40 13.88 8.63 4.98
C THR A 40 13.23 7.27 4.73
N ILE A 41 12.60 7.06 3.58
CA ILE A 41 11.86 5.82 3.27
C ILE A 41 12.66 4.94 2.30
N ASP A 42 13.10 3.76 2.77
CA ASP A 42 13.85 2.80 1.97
C ASP A 42 12.94 1.86 1.15
N VAL A 43 11.72 1.61 1.63
CA VAL A 43 10.73 0.75 0.95
C VAL A 43 9.38 1.45 0.85
N LEU A 44 8.85 1.58 -0.37
CA LEU A 44 7.46 1.98 -0.58
C LEU A 44 6.59 0.74 -0.78
N VAL A 45 5.42 0.70 -0.14
CA VAL A 45 4.40 -0.32 -0.39
C VAL A 45 3.19 0.36 -1.03
N MET A 46 2.86 -0.03 -2.25
CA MET A 46 1.71 0.49 -2.99
C MET A 46 0.68 -0.61 -3.15
N GLY A 47 -0.61 -0.28 -3.08
CA GLY A 47 -1.66 -1.29 -3.20
C GLY A 47 -3.01 -0.79 -2.75
N ASP A 48 -4.00 -1.68 -2.72
CA ASP A 48 -5.30 -1.34 -2.18
C ASP A 48 -5.37 -1.62 -0.67
N SER A 49 -6.56 -1.93 -0.16
CA SER A 49 -6.79 -2.29 1.24
C SER A 49 -6.07 -3.53 1.71
N LEU A 50 -5.64 -4.41 0.82
CA LEU A 50 -4.81 -5.55 1.18
C LEU A 50 -3.41 -5.11 1.64
N SER A 51 -2.88 -4.01 1.10
CA SER A 51 -1.56 -3.51 1.49
C SER A 51 -1.55 -2.95 2.91
N TYR A 52 -2.42 -1.98 3.22
CA TYR A 52 -2.46 -1.32 4.54
C TYR A 52 -3.04 -2.17 5.66
N SER A 53 -3.69 -3.29 5.32
CA SER A 53 -4.16 -4.28 6.31
C SER A 53 -3.16 -5.39 6.58
N SER A 54 -2.15 -5.59 5.70
CA SER A 54 -1.25 -6.73 5.79
C SER A 54 0.17 -6.33 6.18
N VAL A 55 0.73 -5.26 5.60
CA VAL A 55 2.13 -4.88 5.82
C VAL A 55 2.19 -3.79 6.89
N ALA A 56 2.87 -4.06 8.00
CA ALA A 56 3.03 -3.14 9.12
C ALA A 56 4.46 -2.58 9.20
N PRO A 57 4.73 -1.36 8.70
CA PRO A 57 6.10 -0.83 8.64
C PRO A 57 6.85 -0.77 9.95
N LEU A 58 6.16 -0.51 11.07
CA LEU A 58 6.81 -0.40 12.37
C LEU A 58 7.28 -1.76 12.91
N ILE A 59 6.75 -2.88 12.39
CA ILE A 59 7.31 -4.22 12.63
C ILE A 59 8.61 -4.39 11.84
N LEU A 60 8.62 -4.00 10.55
CA LEU A 60 9.83 -4.04 9.71
C LEU A 60 10.95 -3.16 10.29
N TRP A 61 10.60 -1.97 10.81
CA TRP A 61 11.53 -1.11 11.53
C TRP A 61 12.08 -1.81 12.78
N LYS A 62 11.19 -2.29 13.65
CA LYS A 62 11.59 -2.84 14.94
C LYS A 62 12.48 -4.06 14.78
N ASP A 63 12.10 -5.00 13.91
CA ASP A 63 12.75 -6.30 13.83
C ASP A 63 13.98 -6.24 12.91
N HIS A 64 13.91 -5.48 11.81
CA HIS A 64 14.91 -5.49 10.74
C HIS A 64 15.58 -4.13 10.49
N GLY A 65 15.10 -3.06 11.12
CA GLY A 65 15.62 -1.69 10.92
C GLY A 65 15.24 -1.05 9.59
N ILE A 66 14.28 -1.62 8.87
CA ILE A 66 13.89 -1.17 7.53
C ILE A 66 12.84 -0.06 7.66
N THR A 67 13.13 1.13 7.13
CA THR A 67 12.09 2.16 6.98
C THR A 67 11.21 1.83 5.79
N SER A 68 9.90 1.83 6.01
CA SER A 68 8.92 1.53 4.97
C SER A 68 7.65 2.36 5.11
N TYR A 69 6.97 2.65 4.00
CA TYR A 69 5.72 3.39 4.07
C TYR A 69 4.66 2.76 3.19
N VAL A 70 3.46 2.51 3.75
CA VAL A 70 2.32 1.99 3.01
C VAL A 70 1.48 3.14 2.45
N CYS A 71 1.50 3.27 1.13
CA CYS A 71 0.74 4.26 0.38
C CYS A 71 -0.62 3.72 -0.10
N GLY A 72 -1.17 2.70 0.58
CA GLY A 72 -2.39 2.03 0.15
C GLY A 72 -3.67 2.85 0.33
N GLN A 73 -4.67 2.58 -0.51
CA GLN A 73 -5.99 3.22 -0.46
C GLN A 73 -7.12 2.20 -0.65
N PRO A 74 -8.32 2.43 -0.08
CA PRO A 74 -9.47 1.55 -0.30
C PRO A 74 -9.78 1.40 -1.80
N GLY A 75 -9.63 0.18 -2.30
CA GLY A 75 -9.86 -0.15 -3.70
C GLY A 75 -9.02 0.64 -4.70
N GLN A 76 -7.77 0.93 -4.35
CA GLN A 76 -6.82 1.65 -5.19
C GLN A 76 -6.70 1.01 -6.58
N LYS A 77 -6.67 1.86 -7.60
CA LYS A 77 -6.51 1.45 -9.01
C LYS A 77 -5.08 1.68 -9.47
N ILE A 78 -4.73 1.07 -10.59
CA ILE A 78 -3.37 1.11 -11.12
C ILE A 78 -2.92 2.53 -11.53
N GLN A 79 -3.83 3.34 -12.07
CA GLN A 79 -3.54 4.73 -12.41
C GLN A 79 -3.27 5.59 -11.18
N GLU A 80 -4.04 5.40 -10.10
CA GLU A 80 -3.82 6.09 -8.81
C GLU A 80 -2.49 5.66 -8.20
N THR A 81 -2.15 4.37 -8.32
CA THR A 81 -0.86 3.82 -7.90
C THR A 81 0.31 4.49 -8.60
N TYR A 82 0.24 4.64 -9.93
CA TYR A 82 1.28 5.32 -10.69
C TYR A 82 1.49 6.77 -10.25
N TYR A 83 0.42 7.55 -10.09
CA TYR A 83 0.55 8.96 -9.71
C TYR A 83 0.94 9.14 -8.23
N LEU A 84 0.49 8.27 -7.33
CA LEU A 84 0.94 8.26 -5.94
C LEU A 84 2.42 7.89 -5.83
N LEU A 85 2.88 6.90 -6.61
CA LEU A 85 4.30 6.58 -6.73
C LEU A 85 5.10 7.80 -7.21
N LYS A 86 4.66 8.48 -8.28
CA LYS A 86 5.30 9.73 -8.72
C LYS A 86 5.41 10.76 -7.61
N THR A 87 4.33 10.97 -6.86
CA THR A 87 4.32 11.93 -5.74
C THR A 87 5.27 11.52 -4.61
N ALA A 88 5.33 10.24 -4.25
CA ALA A 88 6.26 9.76 -3.24
C ALA A 88 7.72 9.97 -3.67
N LEU A 89 8.02 9.71 -4.95
CA LEU A 89 9.36 9.85 -5.55
C LEU A 89 9.82 11.32 -5.74
N GLU A 90 8.98 12.31 -5.44
CA GLU A 90 9.39 13.72 -5.39
C GLU A 90 10.32 14.02 -4.21
N LYS A 91 10.18 13.27 -3.10
CA LYS A 91 10.91 13.48 -1.84
C LYS A 91 11.64 12.26 -1.33
N GLN A 92 11.24 11.07 -1.78
CA GLN A 92 11.83 9.80 -1.38
C GLN A 92 12.56 9.16 -2.55
N SER A 93 13.65 8.45 -2.25
CA SER A 93 14.38 7.62 -3.22
C SER A 93 14.49 6.20 -2.66
N PRO A 94 13.36 5.47 -2.56
CA PRO A 94 13.34 4.13 -1.99
C PRO A 94 14.20 3.20 -2.83
N LYS A 95 14.79 2.20 -2.18
CA LYS A 95 15.50 1.13 -2.87
C LYS A 95 14.53 0.12 -3.49
N LEU A 96 13.37 -0.06 -2.88
CA LEU A 96 12.38 -1.05 -3.26
C LEU A 96 10.95 -0.47 -3.29
N LEU A 97 10.23 -0.79 -4.36
CA LEU A 97 8.78 -0.71 -4.44
C LEU A 97 8.20 -2.11 -4.25
N ILE A 98 7.40 -2.30 -3.21
CA ILE A 98 6.52 -3.46 -3.08
C ILE A 98 5.16 -3.08 -3.64
N LEU A 99 4.72 -3.76 -4.70
CA LEU A 99 3.42 -3.56 -5.32
C LEU A 99 2.48 -4.71 -4.96
N GLU A 100 1.47 -4.43 -4.14
CA GLU A 100 0.41 -5.37 -3.83
C GLU A 100 -0.41 -5.66 -5.09
N THR A 101 -0.47 -6.93 -5.50
CA THR A 101 -0.85 -7.32 -6.85
C THR A 101 -2.36 -7.33 -7.12
N ASN A 102 -3.22 -7.12 -6.12
CA ASN A 102 -4.66 -7.18 -6.34
C ASN A 102 -5.09 -6.04 -7.27
N VAL A 103 -4.42 -4.89 -7.19
CA VAL A 103 -4.62 -3.72 -8.07
C VAL A 103 -4.53 -4.08 -9.56
N LEU A 104 -3.78 -5.13 -9.93
CA LEU A 104 -3.62 -5.58 -11.31
C LEU A 104 -4.87 -6.25 -11.89
N PHE A 105 -5.80 -6.65 -11.01
CA PHE A 105 -7.05 -7.28 -11.38
C PHE A 105 -8.28 -6.42 -11.07
N ARG A 106 -8.06 -5.16 -10.66
CA ARG A 106 -9.11 -4.16 -10.44
C ARG A 106 -9.36 -3.40 -11.75
N GLY A 107 -9.84 -4.13 -12.76
CA GLY A 107 -10.19 -3.58 -14.07
C GLY A 107 -11.69 -3.40 -14.25
N GLN A 108 -12.08 -2.27 -14.82
CA GLN A 108 -13.41 -2.04 -15.41
C GLN A 108 -13.31 -2.20 -16.94
N GLY A 109 -14.42 -2.00 -17.68
CA GLY A 109 -14.38 -2.06 -19.14
C GLY A 109 -13.37 -1.08 -19.75
N LYS A 110 -12.94 -1.29 -21.00
CA LYS A 110 -11.92 -0.43 -21.66
C LYS A 110 -12.24 1.07 -21.58
N LEU A 111 -13.50 1.44 -21.76
CA LEU A 111 -13.94 2.85 -21.74
C LEU A 111 -13.84 3.45 -20.33
N ASP A 112 -14.36 2.76 -19.33
CA ASP A 112 -14.31 3.22 -17.94
C ASP A 112 -12.85 3.36 -17.47
N GLY A 113 -11.99 2.39 -17.81
CA GLY A 113 -10.56 2.46 -17.49
C GLY A 113 -9.84 3.66 -18.12
N LEU A 114 -10.20 4.03 -19.36
CA LEU A 114 -9.65 5.21 -20.03
C LEU A 114 -10.15 6.50 -19.37
N GLU A 115 -11.44 6.61 -19.10
CA GLU A 115 -12.04 7.79 -18.45
C GLU A 115 -11.38 8.05 -17.09
N GLU A 116 -11.24 7.01 -16.28
CA GLU A 116 -10.60 7.12 -14.97
C GLU A 116 -9.12 7.48 -15.05
N SER A 117 -8.43 7.03 -16.10
CA SER A 117 -7.03 7.38 -16.33
C SER A 117 -6.84 8.85 -16.71
N VAL A 118 -7.76 9.39 -17.53
CA VAL A 118 -7.80 10.82 -17.86
C VAL A 118 -8.17 11.65 -16.64
N ALA A 119 -9.18 11.22 -15.88
CA ALA A 119 -9.58 11.88 -14.64
C ALA A 119 -8.42 11.93 -13.64
N GLU A 120 -7.69 10.82 -13.49
CA GLU A 120 -6.58 10.74 -12.55
C GLU A 120 -5.36 11.55 -13.01
N ALA A 121 -5.10 11.62 -14.32
CA ALA A 121 -4.12 12.57 -14.86
C ALA A 121 -4.51 14.03 -14.54
N GLY A 122 -5.80 14.37 -14.67
CA GLY A 122 -6.35 15.67 -14.28
C GLY A 122 -6.15 15.95 -12.78
N ASN A 123 -6.46 14.98 -11.91
CA ASN A 123 -6.26 15.07 -10.47
C ASN A 123 -4.80 15.33 -10.09
N TYR A 124 -3.86 14.71 -10.80
CA TYR A 124 -2.43 14.88 -10.55
C TYR A 124 -1.92 16.25 -11.00
N HIS A 125 -2.28 16.70 -12.20
CA HIS A 125 -1.78 17.96 -12.76
C HIS A 125 -2.50 19.20 -12.21
N PHE A 126 -3.74 19.04 -11.75
CA PHE A 126 -4.54 20.11 -11.16
C PHE A 126 -5.10 19.65 -9.80
N PRO A 127 -4.30 19.74 -8.72
CA PRO A 127 -4.67 19.35 -7.35
C PRO A 127 -6.03 19.86 -6.86
N ILE A 128 -6.56 20.95 -7.42
CA ILE A 128 -7.92 21.44 -7.14
C ILE A 128 -8.98 20.36 -7.33
N PHE A 129 -8.84 19.46 -8.31
CA PHE A 129 -9.82 18.39 -8.54
C PHE A 129 -9.74 17.31 -7.47
N ARG A 130 -8.52 16.89 -7.11
CA ARG A 130 -8.32 15.86 -6.07
C ARG A 130 -8.75 16.35 -4.69
N PHE A 131 -8.41 17.59 -4.36
CA PHE A 131 -8.58 18.16 -3.03
C PHE A 131 -9.75 19.16 -2.95
N HIS A 132 -10.72 19.07 -3.85
CA HIS A 132 -11.87 19.98 -3.91
C HIS A 132 -12.68 20.04 -2.60
N ASP A 133 -12.60 19.02 -1.76
CA ASP A 133 -13.29 18.94 -0.48
C ASP A 133 -12.58 19.67 0.68
N ILE A 134 -11.32 20.13 0.51
CA ILE A 134 -10.60 20.89 1.56
C ILE A 134 -11.37 22.16 1.94
N TRP A 135 -12.04 22.81 0.98
CA TRP A 135 -12.91 23.95 1.26
C TRP A 135 -14.02 23.62 2.25
N LYS A 136 -14.59 22.41 2.21
CA LYS A 136 -15.61 21.97 3.16
C LYS A 136 -15.02 21.84 4.57
N ALA A 137 -13.79 21.30 4.69
CA ALA A 137 -13.09 21.21 5.97
C ALA A 137 -12.86 22.60 6.59
N LEU A 138 -12.39 23.55 5.79
CA LEU A 138 -12.10 24.92 6.22
C LEU A 138 -13.35 25.72 6.54
N LEU A 139 -14.39 25.65 5.70
CA LEU A 139 -15.65 26.39 5.89
C LEU A 139 -16.48 25.84 7.05
N MET A 140 -16.40 24.52 7.30
CA MET A 140 -17.17 23.85 8.34
C MET A 140 -16.36 23.56 9.60
N GLU A 141 -15.11 24.05 9.69
CA GLU A 141 -14.15 23.78 10.77
C GLU A 141 -14.04 22.28 11.12
N LYS A 142 -14.18 21.42 10.11
CA LYS A 142 -14.25 19.96 10.28
C LYS A 142 -12.89 19.33 9.98
N LEU A 143 -12.23 18.84 11.03
CA LEU A 143 -10.97 18.09 10.93
C LEU A 143 -11.23 16.58 10.81
N TYR A 144 -10.60 15.96 9.82
CA TYR A 144 -10.64 14.52 9.56
C TYR A 144 -9.47 13.83 10.24
N LYS A 145 -9.48 13.75 11.57
CA LYS A 145 -8.42 13.05 12.31
C LYS A 145 -8.42 11.55 12.00
N GLY A 146 -7.24 10.94 11.98
CA GLY A 146 -7.10 9.49 11.90
C GLY A 146 -5.69 9.07 12.23
N GLU A 147 -5.56 8.05 13.08
CA GLU A 147 -4.25 7.44 13.37
C GLU A 147 -3.71 6.73 12.12
N SER A 148 -2.39 6.67 12.01
CA SER A 148 -1.69 5.94 10.96
C SER A 148 -0.33 5.54 11.47
N TYR A 149 0.05 4.29 11.24
CA TYR A 149 1.34 3.74 11.62
C TYR A 149 2.18 3.56 10.37
N LYS A 150 2.67 4.68 9.81
CA LYS A 150 3.31 4.74 8.48
C LYS A 150 2.45 4.13 7.36
N GLY A 151 1.15 4.42 7.40
CA GLY A 151 0.18 3.92 6.42
C GLY A 151 -0.49 2.59 6.79
N PHE A 152 -0.01 1.88 7.81
CA PHE A 152 -0.70 0.69 8.34
C PHE A 152 -1.88 1.08 9.24
N GLU A 153 -2.96 0.30 9.16
CA GLU A 153 -4.17 0.46 9.99
C GLU A 153 -4.34 -0.73 10.95
N ILE A 154 -4.37 -0.46 12.25
CA ILE A 154 -4.67 -1.50 13.25
C ILE A 154 -6.16 -1.86 13.16
N ARG A 155 -6.46 -3.10 12.77
CA ARG A 155 -7.82 -3.66 12.74
C ARG A 155 -7.85 -4.97 13.54
N ASP A 156 -8.62 -4.99 14.63
CA ASP A 156 -8.66 -6.08 15.62
C ASP A 156 -9.95 -6.92 15.58
N GLY A 157 -10.74 -6.75 14.51
CA GLY A 157 -11.92 -7.55 14.26
C GLY A 157 -11.56 -8.99 13.88
N VAL A 158 -12.45 -9.93 14.20
CA VAL A 158 -12.30 -11.34 13.85
C VAL A 158 -13.62 -11.81 13.22
N GLN A 159 -13.55 -12.29 11.98
CA GLN A 159 -14.63 -12.99 11.31
C GLN A 159 -14.03 -14.15 10.52
N SER A 160 -14.26 -15.36 11.01
CA SER A 160 -13.70 -16.60 10.45
C SER A 160 -14.00 -16.78 8.96
N TYR A 161 -13.05 -17.38 8.28
CA TYR A 161 -13.20 -17.94 6.95
C TYR A 161 -13.00 -19.46 7.04
N GLU A 162 -13.94 -20.24 6.49
CA GLU A 162 -14.05 -21.69 6.73
C GLU A 162 -13.75 -22.54 5.48
N GLU A 163 -13.39 -21.93 4.35
CA GLU A 163 -13.07 -22.66 3.12
C GLU A 163 -11.55 -22.88 3.01
N GLU A 164 -11.12 -24.12 2.80
CA GLU A 164 -9.73 -24.50 3.09
C GLU A 164 -8.78 -24.43 1.87
N ASP A 165 -9.31 -24.35 0.63
CA ASP A 165 -8.49 -24.45 -0.58
C ASP A 165 -8.88 -23.45 -1.68
N TYR A 166 -8.86 -22.16 -1.33
CA TYR A 166 -9.08 -21.06 -2.28
C TYR A 166 -7.96 -20.92 -3.34
N MET A 167 -6.83 -21.61 -3.11
CA MET A 167 -5.69 -21.70 -4.03
C MET A 167 -5.63 -23.05 -4.77
N LYS A 168 -6.77 -23.70 -4.96
CA LYS A 168 -6.85 -24.95 -5.74
C LYS A 168 -6.24 -24.79 -7.13
N GLU A 169 -5.30 -25.68 -7.45
CA GLU A 169 -4.55 -25.66 -8.71
C GLU A 169 -5.45 -25.63 -9.96
N SER A 170 -5.01 -24.89 -10.97
CA SER A 170 -5.66 -24.78 -12.26
C SER A 170 -4.65 -24.46 -13.36
N ALA A 171 -4.92 -24.87 -14.60
CA ALA A 171 -4.16 -24.45 -15.77
C ALA A 171 -4.64 -23.08 -16.34
N GLU A 172 -5.79 -22.60 -15.89
CA GLU A 172 -6.36 -21.34 -16.37
C GLU A 172 -5.59 -20.13 -15.84
N LYS A 173 -5.70 -19.02 -16.58
CA LYS A 173 -5.16 -17.72 -16.19
C LYS A 173 -6.28 -16.69 -16.13
N LYS A 174 -6.09 -15.66 -15.31
CA LYS A 174 -6.93 -14.47 -15.32
C LYS A 174 -6.18 -13.39 -16.10
N GLU A 175 -6.78 -12.87 -17.16
CA GLU A 175 -6.20 -11.77 -17.92
C GLU A 175 -6.22 -10.46 -17.13
N MET A 176 -5.15 -9.68 -17.26
CA MET A 176 -5.11 -8.29 -16.83
C MET A 176 -5.73 -7.41 -17.92
N GLY A 177 -6.35 -6.30 -17.52
CA GLY A 177 -6.89 -5.35 -18.49
C GLY A 177 -5.79 -4.55 -19.19
N GLU A 178 -5.99 -4.16 -20.45
CA GLU A 178 -5.01 -3.38 -21.22
C GLU A 178 -4.57 -2.08 -20.51
N ASN A 179 -5.50 -1.39 -19.82
CA ASN A 179 -5.16 -0.20 -19.03
C ASN A 179 -4.19 -0.54 -17.87
N VAL A 180 -4.36 -1.70 -17.25
CA VAL A 180 -3.44 -2.18 -16.20
C VAL A 180 -2.07 -2.45 -16.78
N GLU A 181 -1.99 -3.14 -17.92
CA GLU A 181 -0.71 -3.41 -18.58
C GLU A 181 0.01 -2.11 -18.94
N GLY A 182 -0.69 -1.16 -19.56
CA GLY A 182 -0.10 0.13 -19.93
C GLY A 182 0.39 0.97 -18.74
N TYR A 183 -0.32 0.95 -17.61
CA TYR A 183 0.18 1.62 -16.40
C TYR A 183 1.31 0.85 -15.71
N MET A 184 1.32 -0.47 -15.79
CA MET A 184 2.43 -1.25 -15.28
C MET A 184 3.72 -1.00 -16.05
N GLU A 185 3.65 -0.87 -17.37
CA GLU A 185 4.79 -0.45 -18.19
C GLU A 185 5.33 0.91 -17.70
N ARG A 186 4.45 1.88 -17.44
CA ARG A 186 4.83 3.20 -16.92
C ARG A 186 5.42 3.13 -15.50
N ILE A 187 4.91 2.26 -14.63
CA ILE A 187 5.45 2.06 -13.27
C ILE A 187 6.86 1.46 -13.37
N VAL A 188 7.05 0.42 -14.18
CA VAL A 188 8.36 -0.23 -14.39
C VAL A 188 9.36 0.75 -14.99
N GLU A 189 8.96 1.55 -15.97
CA GLU A 189 9.80 2.59 -16.56
C GLU A 189 10.20 3.65 -15.53
N LEU A 190 9.23 4.19 -14.77
CA LEU A 190 9.50 5.16 -13.72
C LEU A 190 10.44 4.63 -12.64
N CYS A 191 10.22 3.39 -12.18
CA CYS A 191 11.09 2.73 -11.22
C CYS A 191 12.51 2.56 -11.77
N ARG A 192 12.64 2.14 -13.04
CA ARG A 192 13.94 2.03 -13.71
C ARG A 192 14.67 3.37 -13.80
N GLU A 193 13.98 4.44 -14.21
CA GLU A 193 14.54 5.79 -14.28
C GLU A 193 15.04 6.30 -12.92
N LYS A 194 14.38 5.86 -11.85
CA LYS A 194 14.67 6.26 -10.47
C LYS A 194 15.56 5.27 -9.71
N ASN A 195 16.03 4.21 -10.37
CA ASN A 195 16.81 3.12 -9.77
C ASN A 195 16.10 2.47 -8.56
N VAL A 196 14.79 2.25 -8.69
CA VAL A 196 13.95 1.58 -7.69
C VAL A 196 13.67 0.17 -8.18
N GLU A 197 13.99 -0.83 -7.36
CA GLU A 197 13.66 -2.23 -7.64
C GLU A 197 12.17 -2.49 -7.38
N ILE A 198 11.59 -3.53 -8.01
CA ILE A 198 10.18 -3.88 -7.81
C ILE A 198 10.03 -5.32 -7.31
N LEU A 199 9.27 -5.46 -6.22
CA LEU A 199 8.71 -6.73 -5.75
C LEU A 199 7.19 -6.71 -5.95
N LEU A 200 6.68 -7.64 -6.74
CA LEU A 200 5.25 -7.95 -6.76
C LEU A 200 4.92 -8.78 -5.52
N LEU A 201 3.87 -8.39 -4.77
CA LEU A 201 3.45 -9.09 -3.56
C LEU A 201 1.96 -9.42 -3.62
N SER A 202 1.59 -10.69 -3.44
CA SER A 202 0.20 -11.07 -3.14
C SER A 202 0.09 -11.41 -1.66
N THR A 203 -0.55 -10.55 -0.87
CA THR A 203 -0.81 -10.87 0.55
C THR A 203 -1.99 -11.85 0.67
N PRO A 204 -2.09 -12.62 1.76
CA PRO A 204 -3.15 -13.61 1.94
C PRO A 204 -4.56 -12.97 1.91
N SER A 205 -5.38 -13.37 0.94
CA SER A 205 -6.77 -12.93 0.83
C SER A 205 -7.60 -13.90 -0.02
N PRO A 206 -8.31 -14.85 0.62
CA PRO A 206 -9.16 -15.82 -0.05
C PRO A 206 -10.19 -15.23 -1.03
N LYS A 207 -10.76 -14.05 -0.71
CA LYS A 207 -11.75 -13.42 -1.61
C LYS A 207 -11.12 -12.79 -2.86
N ASN A 208 -9.87 -12.35 -2.76
CA ASN A 208 -9.22 -11.63 -3.84
C ASN A 208 -8.30 -12.50 -4.66
N TYR A 209 -7.76 -13.59 -4.11
CA TYR A 209 -6.82 -14.45 -4.80
C TYR A 209 -7.36 -15.84 -5.08
N ASN A 210 -6.92 -16.39 -6.20
CA ASN A 210 -7.10 -17.76 -6.59
C ASN A 210 -5.95 -18.16 -7.51
N TYR A 211 -5.88 -19.44 -7.87
CA TYR A 211 -4.79 -19.97 -8.67
C TYR A 211 -4.69 -19.36 -10.09
N ARG A 212 -5.81 -18.89 -10.67
CA ARG A 212 -5.82 -18.23 -11.99
C ARG A 212 -5.07 -16.90 -11.97
N LYS A 213 -5.25 -16.11 -10.90
CA LYS A 213 -4.47 -14.88 -10.68
C LYS A 213 -3.01 -15.21 -10.40
N HIS A 214 -2.74 -16.26 -9.61
CA HIS A 214 -1.37 -16.73 -9.36
C HIS A 214 -0.63 -17.02 -10.67
N ASN A 215 -1.22 -17.83 -11.56
CA ASN A 215 -0.61 -18.17 -12.85
C ASN A 215 -0.31 -16.93 -13.70
N ALA A 216 -1.26 -15.99 -13.76
CA ALA A 216 -1.07 -14.75 -14.51
C ALA A 216 0.08 -13.89 -13.96
N LEU A 217 0.20 -13.80 -12.62
CA LEU A 217 1.26 -13.04 -11.96
C LEU A 217 2.63 -13.72 -12.09
N VAL A 218 2.71 -15.06 -12.04
CA VAL A 218 3.96 -15.79 -12.28
C VAL A 218 4.47 -15.51 -13.70
N GLU A 219 3.60 -15.65 -14.70
CA GLU A 219 3.97 -15.37 -16.09
C GLU A 219 4.36 -13.90 -16.29
N TYR A 220 3.59 -12.98 -15.73
CA TYR A 220 3.87 -11.56 -15.83
C TYR A 220 5.22 -11.19 -15.19
N ALA A 221 5.50 -11.70 -13.99
CA ALA A 221 6.76 -11.49 -13.30
C ALA A 221 7.95 -12.04 -14.11
N GLN A 222 7.83 -13.25 -14.64
CA GLN A 222 8.86 -13.87 -15.49
C GLN A 222 9.11 -13.08 -16.77
N LYS A 223 8.04 -12.70 -17.49
CA LYS A 223 8.12 -11.95 -18.75
C LYS A 223 8.82 -10.60 -18.57
N ASN A 224 8.62 -9.95 -17.43
CA ASN A 224 9.14 -8.61 -17.13
C ASN A 224 10.38 -8.62 -16.22
N ASN A 225 10.92 -9.80 -15.90
CA ASN A 225 12.06 -9.97 -14.99
C ASN A 225 11.86 -9.26 -13.64
N LEU A 226 10.67 -9.43 -13.05
CA LEU A 226 10.32 -8.88 -11.75
C LEU A 226 10.35 -9.96 -10.67
N SER A 227 10.74 -9.58 -9.46
CA SER A 227 10.58 -10.46 -8.30
C SER A 227 9.11 -10.57 -7.92
N TYR A 228 8.66 -11.76 -7.56
CA TYR A 228 7.26 -12.00 -7.16
C TYR A 228 7.19 -12.94 -5.96
N MET A 229 6.50 -12.48 -4.92
CA MET A 229 6.15 -13.26 -3.74
C MET A 229 4.64 -13.42 -3.66
N ASN A 230 4.19 -14.67 -3.68
CA ASN A 230 2.79 -14.99 -3.42
C ASN A 230 2.61 -15.67 -2.06
N MET A 231 2.22 -14.89 -1.05
CA MET A 231 2.00 -15.40 0.30
C MET A 231 0.74 -16.27 0.42
N ASN A 232 -0.19 -16.23 -0.54
CA ASN A 232 -1.33 -17.15 -0.57
C ASN A 232 -0.89 -18.60 -0.76
N MET A 233 0.27 -18.83 -1.41
CA MET A 233 0.85 -20.17 -1.57
C MET A 233 1.62 -20.63 -0.32
N ALA A 234 1.88 -19.73 0.64
CA ALA A 234 2.69 -19.96 1.82
C ALA A 234 1.89 -19.81 3.14
N VAL A 235 0.55 -19.78 3.10
CA VAL A 235 -0.30 -19.53 4.30
C VAL A 235 -0.03 -20.50 5.44
N LYS A 236 0.29 -21.77 5.14
CA LYS A 236 0.66 -22.77 6.15
C LYS A 236 2.03 -22.49 6.78
N GLU A 237 3.00 -22.07 5.98
CA GLU A 237 4.35 -21.71 6.43
C GLU A 237 4.33 -20.44 7.28
N ILE A 238 3.55 -19.44 6.87
CA ILE A 238 3.32 -18.19 7.61
C ILE A 238 2.53 -18.45 8.92
N GLY A 239 1.80 -19.56 8.99
CA GLY A 239 0.96 -19.91 10.13
C GLY A 239 -0.33 -19.09 10.21
N ILE A 240 -0.92 -18.74 9.05
CA ILE A 240 -2.23 -18.07 8.99
C ILE A 240 -3.31 -19.03 9.46
N ASP A 241 -4.06 -18.60 10.48
CA ASP A 241 -5.26 -19.24 10.97
C ASP A 241 -6.47 -18.43 10.52
N TRP A 242 -7.19 -18.91 9.50
CA TRP A 242 -8.35 -18.21 8.94
C TRP A 242 -9.52 -18.02 9.92
N LYS A 243 -9.53 -18.71 11.07
CA LYS A 243 -10.51 -18.48 12.13
C LYS A 243 -10.14 -17.29 13.02
N ALA A 244 -8.85 -17.06 13.22
CA ALA A 244 -8.35 -16.05 14.15
C ALA A 244 -7.77 -14.80 13.46
N ASP A 245 -7.22 -14.94 12.24
CA ASP A 245 -6.46 -13.91 11.53
C ASP A 245 -7.28 -13.20 10.44
N SER A 246 -8.48 -13.69 10.14
CA SER A 246 -9.40 -13.07 9.18
C SER A 246 -10.20 -11.95 9.85
N LEU A 247 -10.19 -10.77 9.22
CA LEU A 247 -10.96 -9.63 9.67
C LEU A 247 -12.44 -9.70 9.26
N ASP A 248 -12.70 -10.23 8.06
CA ASP A 248 -13.99 -10.10 7.36
C ASP A 248 -14.25 -11.23 6.36
N LYS A 249 -14.11 -12.47 6.84
CA LYS A 249 -14.39 -13.71 6.10
C LYS A 249 -13.47 -13.92 4.89
N GLY A 250 -12.17 -13.67 5.08
CA GLY A 250 -11.13 -13.94 4.09
C GLY A 250 -10.91 -12.83 3.06
N ASP A 251 -11.40 -11.61 3.29
CA ASP A 251 -11.05 -10.47 2.43
C ASP A 251 -9.75 -9.83 2.91
N HIS A 252 -9.69 -9.44 4.18
CA HIS A 252 -8.55 -8.78 4.80
C HIS A 252 -8.03 -9.59 6.00
N LEU A 253 -6.73 -9.48 6.23
CA LEU A 253 -6.14 -9.87 7.50
C LEU A 253 -6.50 -8.85 8.57
N ASN A 254 -6.64 -9.34 9.80
CA ASN A 254 -6.64 -8.49 10.98
C ASN A 254 -5.21 -8.34 11.52
N LEU A 255 -5.06 -7.66 12.65
CA LEU A 255 -3.77 -7.37 13.28
C LEU A 255 -2.90 -8.62 13.49
N SER A 256 -3.50 -9.74 13.94
CA SER A 256 -2.76 -10.98 14.17
C SER A 256 -2.19 -11.54 12.87
N GLY A 257 -3.00 -11.60 11.81
CA GLY A 257 -2.56 -12.00 10.48
C GLY A 257 -1.49 -11.06 9.92
N ALA A 258 -1.69 -9.75 10.05
CA ALA A 258 -0.76 -8.71 9.61
C ALA A 258 0.63 -8.85 10.25
N CYS A 259 0.69 -9.13 11.56
CA CYS A 259 1.95 -9.39 12.26
C CYS A 259 2.69 -10.61 11.66
N LYS A 260 1.99 -11.71 11.37
CA LYS A 260 2.60 -12.93 10.80
C LYS A 260 3.14 -12.70 9.40
N VAL A 261 2.34 -12.09 8.51
CA VAL A 261 2.79 -11.82 7.13
C VAL A 261 3.91 -10.78 7.10
N THR A 262 3.89 -9.79 7.99
CA THR A 262 4.95 -8.78 8.05
C THR A 262 6.26 -9.37 8.55
N ALA A 263 6.22 -10.23 9.58
CA ALA A 263 7.41 -10.95 10.05
C ALA A 263 7.99 -11.83 8.93
N TYR A 264 7.15 -12.57 8.20
CA TYR A 264 7.58 -13.37 7.06
C TYR A 264 8.18 -12.51 5.93
N LEU A 265 7.59 -11.35 5.65
CA LEU A 265 8.12 -10.39 4.68
C LEU A 265 9.49 -9.87 5.10
N GLY A 266 9.66 -9.46 6.36
CA GLY A 266 10.92 -8.95 6.89
C GLY A 266 12.06 -9.96 6.77
N GLU A 267 11.81 -11.22 7.14
CA GLU A 267 12.75 -12.32 6.97
C GLU A 267 13.16 -12.57 5.50
N TYR A 268 12.24 -12.36 4.56
CA TYR A 268 12.56 -12.45 3.14
C TYR A 268 13.40 -11.25 2.67
N LEU A 269 13.06 -10.04 3.13
CA LEU A 269 13.77 -8.81 2.78
C LEU A 269 15.22 -8.85 3.27
N ASP A 270 15.47 -9.36 4.48
CA ASP A 270 16.83 -9.54 5.03
C ASP A 270 17.70 -10.48 4.20
N LYS A 271 17.08 -11.52 3.63
CA LYS A 271 17.77 -12.53 2.79
C LYS A 271 17.87 -12.12 1.33
N SER A 272 17.27 -10.99 0.95
CA SER A 272 17.23 -10.53 -0.43
C SER A 272 18.55 -9.88 -0.87
N GLU A 273 18.80 -9.89 -2.17
CA GLU A 273 19.95 -9.19 -2.78
C GLU A 273 19.82 -7.66 -2.72
N TRP A 274 18.65 -7.14 -2.33
CA TRP A 274 18.44 -5.70 -2.23
C TRP A 274 19.23 -5.06 -1.10
N LYS A 275 19.72 -5.79 -0.09
CA LYS A 275 20.59 -5.23 0.98
C LYS A 275 20.02 -3.93 1.54
N LEU A 276 18.80 -4.00 2.08
CA LEU A 276 18.17 -2.86 2.73
C LEU A 276 18.96 -2.51 4.01
N PRO A 277 19.15 -1.22 4.32
CA PRO A 277 19.94 -0.82 5.48
C PRO A 277 19.13 -1.02 6.77
N ASP A 278 19.83 -1.40 7.84
CA ASP A 278 19.33 -1.21 9.20
C ASP A 278 19.54 0.26 9.59
N ARG A 279 18.43 0.98 9.76
CA ARG A 279 18.39 2.42 10.03
C ARG A 279 18.25 2.75 11.51
N ARG A 280 18.14 1.74 12.39
CA ARG A 280 18.00 1.96 13.83
C ARG A 280 19.22 2.67 14.39
N GLY A 281 19.01 3.50 15.40
CA GLY A 281 20.05 4.32 16.01
C GLY A 281 20.44 5.58 15.23
N ASP A 282 19.90 5.81 14.03
CA ASP A 282 20.01 7.10 13.35
C ASP A 282 19.24 8.18 14.12
N ALA A 283 19.94 9.20 14.61
CA ALA A 283 19.34 10.30 15.37
C ALA A 283 18.27 11.06 14.57
N ALA A 284 18.42 11.13 13.23
CA ALA A 284 17.44 11.76 12.35
C ALA A 284 16.12 10.98 12.27
N LEU A 285 16.13 9.70 12.66
CA LEU A 285 14.98 8.80 12.68
C LEU A 285 14.49 8.49 14.09
N SER A 286 14.88 9.27 15.10
CA SER A 286 14.39 9.10 16.49
C SER A 286 12.86 9.12 16.62
N ALA A 287 12.15 9.80 15.72
CA ALA A 287 10.69 9.76 15.64
C ALA A 287 10.14 8.37 15.28
N TRP A 288 10.86 7.59 14.46
CA TRP A 288 10.49 6.22 14.13
C TRP A 288 10.58 5.30 15.33
N GLU A 289 11.65 5.41 16.10
CA GLU A 289 11.83 4.60 17.31
C GLU A 289 10.69 4.83 18.30
N LYS A 290 10.38 6.12 18.55
CA LYS A 290 9.26 6.49 19.43
C LYS A 290 7.93 5.96 18.93
N GLU A 291 7.64 6.12 17.64
CA GLU A 291 6.38 5.63 17.04
C GLU A 291 6.30 4.10 17.10
N ALA A 292 7.42 3.39 16.90
CA ALA A 292 7.50 1.93 17.00
C ALA A 292 7.25 1.42 18.42
N GLU A 293 7.79 2.08 19.45
CA GLU A 293 7.52 1.77 20.86
C GLU A 293 6.04 1.94 21.22
N GLU A 294 5.43 3.06 20.80
CA GLU A 294 4.00 3.33 21.00
C GLU A 294 3.13 2.31 20.27
N PHE A 295 3.51 1.98 19.03
CA PHE A 295 2.83 0.97 18.22
C PHE A 295 2.92 -0.41 18.86
N GLU A 296 4.09 -0.84 19.34
CA GLU A 296 4.28 -2.12 20.00
C GLU A 296 3.36 -2.28 21.22
N GLN A 297 3.31 -1.26 22.08
CA GLN A 297 2.45 -1.28 23.26
C GLN A 297 0.98 -1.49 22.87
N LYS A 298 0.53 -0.76 21.83
CA LYS A 298 -0.84 -0.88 21.32
C LYS A 298 -1.10 -2.23 20.67
N VAL A 299 -0.16 -2.77 19.90
CA VAL A 299 -0.27 -4.10 19.30
C VAL A 299 -0.37 -5.17 20.38
N ALA A 300 0.48 -5.12 21.41
CA ALA A 300 0.45 -6.05 22.53
C ALA A 300 -0.89 -6.02 23.27
N GLU A 301 -1.42 -4.83 23.55
CA GLU A 301 -2.74 -4.65 24.16
C GLU A 301 -3.84 -5.27 23.30
N LYS A 302 -3.85 -4.95 22.00
CA LYS A 302 -4.88 -5.41 21.05
C LYS A 302 -4.85 -6.91 20.84
N LEU A 303 -3.67 -7.50 20.66
CA LEU A 303 -3.53 -8.96 20.53
C LEU A 303 -3.97 -9.70 21.80
N LYS A 304 -3.73 -9.14 22.99
CA LYS A 304 -4.25 -9.71 24.25
C LYS A 304 -5.77 -9.72 24.27
N VAL A 305 -6.42 -8.64 23.84
CA VAL A 305 -7.89 -8.56 23.74
C VAL A 305 -8.43 -9.54 22.71
N MET A 306 -7.78 -9.67 21.55
CA MET A 306 -8.20 -10.59 20.49
C MET A 306 -8.13 -12.06 20.93
N ARG A 307 -7.08 -12.47 21.66
CA ARG A 307 -6.93 -13.84 22.18
C ARG A 307 -7.91 -14.20 23.30
N GLY A 308 -8.51 -13.19 23.93
CA GLY A 308 -9.51 -13.38 25.00
C GLY A 308 -10.96 -13.46 24.50
N LYS A 309 -11.18 -13.31 23.18
CA LYS A 309 -12.49 -13.44 22.51
C LYS A 309 -12.62 -14.84 21.89
#